data_AF-A0A4X1TLH1-F1
#
_entry.id   AF-A0A4X1TLH1-F1
#
_cell.length_a   1.000
_cell.length_b   1.000
_cell.length_c   1.000
_cell.angle_alpha   90.00
_cell.angle_beta   90.00
_cell.angle_gamma   90.00
#
_symmetry.space_group_name_H-M   'P 1'
#
loop_
_entity.id
_entity.type
_entity.pdbx_description
1 polymer ?
#
loop_
_entity_poly.entity_id
_entity_poly.type
_entity_poly.pdbx_seq_one_letter_code
_entity_poly.pdbx_strand_id
1 'polypeptide(L)'
;MAADGQCSLPASWRPVTLTHVEYPAGDLSGHLLAYLSLSPIFVIVGFVTLIIFKRELHTISFLGGLALNEGVNWLIKHVVQEPRPCGGPHVAVGTKYGMPSSHSQFMWFFSVYSFLFLYLRMHQTNNARFLDLLWRHLLSLGLLTVAFLVSYSRVYLLYHTWSQVLYGGIAGGLMAVAWFVFTQEVLTPLFPRIAAWPISEFFLIRDTSLIPNVLWFEYTRVAGTGPQPRGGCAAPALGGFPRARLSPRHFSFFLSFFAFFTAAPAAYGGSQARGRIRVVAVGLHQSHSNAGSEPRLRPTPQLTAMPDP
;
A
#
# COMPACT_ATOMS: atom_id res chain seq x y z
N MET A 1 15.30 1.38 20.57
CA MET A 1 15.58 2.53 21.46
C MET A 1 16.12 3.74 20.66
N ALA A 2 15.48 4.10 19.52
CA ALA A 2 15.89 5.23 18.69
C ALA A 2 14.93 6.44 18.77
N ALA A 3 13.87 6.36 19.59
CA ALA A 3 12.80 7.35 19.62
C ALA A 3 13.02 8.48 20.67
N ASP A 4 13.66 8.18 21.81
CA ASP A 4 13.72 9.13 22.94
C ASP A 4 14.55 10.39 22.63
N GLY A 5 15.53 10.31 21.72
CA GLY A 5 16.35 11.44 21.30
C GLY A 5 15.71 12.37 20.25
N GLN A 6 14.64 11.95 19.58
CA GLN A 6 13.97 12.76 18.53
C GLN A 6 12.78 13.56 19.08
N CYS A 7 12.14 13.11 20.16
CA CYS A 7 11.01 13.80 20.80
C CYS A 7 11.43 15.02 21.66
N SER A 8 12.73 15.32 21.79
CA SER A 8 13.29 16.27 22.77
C SER A 8 13.72 17.62 22.18
N LEU A 9 13.56 17.84 20.86
CA LEU A 9 13.80 19.15 20.25
C LEU A 9 12.50 19.99 20.25
N PRO A 10 12.52 21.27 20.65
CA PRO A 10 11.36 22.15 20.59
C PRO A 10 11.08 22.56 19.14
N ALA A 11 10.59 21.62 18.32
CA ALA A 11 10.03 21.95 17.02
C ALA A 11 8.66 22.61 17.23
N SER A 12 8.42 23.76 16.60
CA SER A 12 7.08 24.33 16.52
C SER A 12 6.24 23.44 15.61
N TRP A 13 5.19 22.81 16.12
CA TRP A 13 4.29 21.96 15.33
C TRP A 13 3.10 22.77 14.81
N ARG A 14 2.71 22.53 13.56
CA ARG A 14 1.52 23.16 12.94
C ARG A 14 0.49 22.11 12.57
N PRO A 15 -0.79 22.29 12.93
CA PRO A 15 -1.85 21.39 12.50
C PRO A 15 -2.25 21.66 11.04
N VAL A 16 -2.59 20.59 10.31
CA VAL A 16 -3.38 20.71 9.08
C VAL A 16 -4.80 21.10 9.47
N THR A 17 -5.26 22.26 8.99
CA THR A 17 -6.53 22.90 9.39
C THR A 17 -7.76 21.99 9.23
N LEU A 18 -7.73 21.02 8.30
CA LEU A 18 -8.84 20.12 8.02
C LEU A 18 -9.03 19.01 9.07
N THR A 19 -7.94 18.48 9.64
CA THR A 19 -7.97 17.21 10.41
C THR A 19 -7.07 17.19 11.63
N HIS A 20 -6.45 18.33 11.97
CA HIS A 20 -5.56 18.47 13.13
C HIS A 20 -4.34 17.54 13.10
N VAL A 21 -3.93 17.06 11.92
CA VAL A 21 -2.65 16.33 11.78
C VAL A 21 -1.51 17.32 11.89
N GLU A 22 -0.71 17.19 12.93
CA GLU A 22 0.43 18.05 13.20
C GLU A 22 1.69 17.63 12.44
N TYR A 23 2.44 18.61 11.95
CA TYR A 23 3.75 18.43 11.30
C TYR A 23 4.74 19.53 11.76
N PRO A 24 6.07 19.30 11.68
CA PRO A 24 7.06 20.31 12.06
C PRO A 24 6.98 21.56 11.16
N ALA A 25 6.96 22.75 11.76
CA ALA A 25 6.90 24.02 11.04
C ALA A 25 8.17 24.20 10.19
N GLY A 26 7.99 24.48 8.90
CA GLY A 26 9.09 24.65 7.94
C GLY A 26 9.52 23.36 7.23
N ASP A 27 8.94 22.21 7.55
CA ASP A 27 9.20 20.94 6.85
C ASP A 27 8.17 20.70 5.73
N LEU A 28 8.59 20.91 4.48
CA LEU A 28 7.77 20.66 3.29
C LEU A 28 7.44 19.17 3.12
N SER A 29 8.40 18.29 3.41
CA SER A 29 8.21 16.83 3.32
C SER A 29 7.21 16.36 4.37
N GLY A 30 7.33 16.87 5.61
CA GLY A 30 6.35 16.63 6.68
C GLY A 30 4.95 17.12 6.32
N HIS A 31 4.83 18.29 5.68
CA HIS A 31 3.55 18.82 5.22
C HIS A 31 2.86 17.93 4.17
N LEU A 32 3.61 17.48 3.15
CA LEU A 32 3.09 16.55 2.13
C LEU A 32 2.68 15.21 2.74
N LEU A 33 3.51 14.66 3.65
CA LEU A 33 3.24 13.41 4.34
C LEU A 33 2.03 13.51 5.28
N ALA A 34 1.78 14.67 5.87
CA ALA A 34 0.58 14.93 6.67
C ALA A 34 -0.68 14.87 5.81
N TYR A 35 -0.70 15.48 4.63
CA TYR A 35 -1.84 15.34 3.70
C TYR A 35 -2.02 13.91 3.20
N LEU A 36 -0.93 13.21 2.87
CA LEU A 36 -1.00 11.81 2.46
C LEU A 36 -1.63 10.94 3.55
N SER A 37 -1.34 11.22 4.82
CA SER A 37 -1.95 10.51 5.96
C SER A 37 -3.48 10.65 6.04
N LEU A 38 -4.11 11.59 5.32
CA LEU A 38 -5.56 11.75 5.24
C LEU A 38 -6.23 10.79 4.25
N SER A 39 -5.45 10.01 3.51
CA SER A 39 -5.93 9.02 2.53
C SER A 39 -7.05 8.10 3.06
N PRO A 40 -7.02 7.57 4.30
CA PRO A 40 -8.12 6.77 4.84
C PRO A 40 -9.48 7.48 4.80
N ILE A 41 -9.52 8.78 5.10
CA ILE A 41 -10.76 9.57 5.08
C ILE A 41 -11.30 9.67 3.65
N PHE A 42 -10.42 9.97 2.68
CA PHE A 42 -10.81 10.02 1.26
C PHE A 42 -11.31 8.66 0.75
N VAL A 43 -10.69 7.56 1.19
CA VAL A 43 -11.15 6.21 0.88
C VAL A 43 -12.57 5.98 1.40
N ILE A 44 -12.86 6.32 2.66
CA ILE A 44 -14.20 6.18 3.25
C ILE A 44 -15.23 7.03 2.50
N VAL A 45 -14.93 8.30 2.24
CA VAL A 45 -15.81 9.19 1.46
C VAL A 45 -16.07 8.61 0.07
N GLY A 46 -15.02 8.08 -0.59
CA GLY A 46 -15.14 7.38 -1.87
C GLY A 46 -16.07 6.17 -1.81
N PHE A 47 -15.94 5.32 -0.78
CA PHE A 47 -16.84 4.17 -0.57
C PHE A 47 -18.29 4.61 -0.36
N VAL A 48 -18.55 5.57 0.52
CA VAL A 48 -19.90 6.08 0.78
C VAL A 48 -20.52 6.60 -0.52
N THR A 49 -19.75 7.36 -1.29
CA THR A 49 -20.16 7.87 -2.61
C THR A 49 -20.49 6.71 -3.55
N LEU A 50 -19.61 5.72 -3.68
CA LEU A 50 -19.84 4.54 -4.53
C LEU A 50 -21.05 3.73 -4.06
N ILE A 51 -21.29 3.60 -2.76
CA ILE A 51 -22.46 2.88 -2.24
C ILE A 51 -23.74 3.63 -2.61
N ILE A 52 -23.79 4.95 -2.48
CA ILE A 52 -24.97 5.75 -2.85
C ILE A 52 -25.30 5.62 -4.35
N PHE A 53 -24.27 5.69 -5.21
CA PHE A 53 -24.46 5.71 -6.66
C PHE A 53 -24.57 4.32 -7.30
N LYS A 54 -23.76 3.35 -6.85
CA LYS A 54 -23.71 2.00 -7.44
C LYS A 54 -24.54 0.98 -6.67
N ARG A 55 -24.63 1.11 -5.34
CA ARG A 55 -25.43 0.24 -4.45
C ARG A 55 -25.12 -1.25 -4.60
N GLU A 56 -23.84 -1.55 -4.82
CA GLU A 56 -23.35 -2.90 -5.08
C GLU A 56 -22.95 -3.63 -3.79
N LEU A 57 -23.44 -4.86 -3.61
CA LEU A 57 -23.20 -5.66 -2.40
C LEU A 57 -21.70 -5.92 -2.12
N HIS A 58 -20.89 -6.13 -3.16
CA HIS A 58 -19.45 -6.28 -3.00
C HIS A 58 -18.78 -5.01 -2.42
N THR A 59 -19.22 -3.82 -2.85
CA THR A 59 -18.72 -2.53 -2.35
C THR A 59 -19.15 -2.30 -0.91
N ILE A 60 -20.41 -2.63 -0.58
CA ILE A 60 -20.94 -2.56 0.79
C ILE A 60 -20.16 -3.53 1.70
N SER A 61 -19.91 -4.77 1.25
CA SER A 61 -19.11 -5.74 2.00
C SER A 61 -17.68 -5.25 2.24
N PHE A 62 -17.05 -4.63 1.24
CA PHE A 62 -15.70 -4.07 1.39
C PHE A 62 -15.68 -2.98 2.46
N LEU A 63 -16.62 -2.03 2.44
CA LEU A 63 -16.73 -1.03 3.51
C LEU A 63 -16.98 -1.67 4.88
N GLY A 64 -17.81 -2.71 4.95
CA GLY A 64 -18.03 -3.49 6.18
C GLY A 64 -16.74 -4.14 6.70
N GLY A 65 -15.89 -4.65 5.81
CA GLY A 65 -14.58 -5.18 6.14
C GLY A 65 -13.62 -4.13 6.68
N LEU A 66 -13.61 -2.92 6.10
CA LEU A 66 -12.84 -1.79 6.62
C LEU A 66 -13.30 -1.39 8.03
N ALA A 67 -14.61 -1.36 8.27
CA ALA A 67 -15.17 -1.06 9.59
C ALA A 67 -14.80 -2.13 10.63
N LEU A 68 -14.91 -3.41 10.27
CA LEU A 68 -14.47 -4.52 11.14
C LEU A 68 -12.97 -4.45 11.43
N ASN A 69 -12.16 -4.15 10.41
CA ASN A 69 -10.71 -4.00 10.55
C ASN A 69 -10.35 -2.87 11.54
N GLU A 70 -11.05 -1.74 11.51
CA GLU A 70 -10.87 -0.67 12.49
C GLU A 70 -11.32 -1.13 13.89
N GLY A 71 -12.43 -1.87 14.01
CA GLY A 71 -12.85 -2.47 15.27
C GLY A 71 -11.81 -3.42 15.86
N VAL A 72 -11.16 -4.24 15.03
CA VAL A 72 -10.07 -5.12 15.44
C VAL A 72 -8.81 -4.32 15.82
N ASN A 73 -8.48 -3.25 15.09
CA ASN A 73 -7.39 -2.34 15.47
C ASN A 73 -7.63 -1.76 16.87
N TRP A 74 -8.85 -1.27 17.11
CA TRP A 74 -9.27 -0.74 18.40
C TRP A 74 -9.14 -1.80 19.50
N LEU A 75 -9.61 -3.02 19.26
CA LEU A 75 -9.51 -4.11 20.23
C LEU A 75 -8.04 -4.44 20.56
N ILE A 76 -7.19 -4.61 19.55
CA ILE A 76 -5.77 -4.95 19.77
C ILE A 76 -5.08 -3.84 20.57
N LYS A 77 -5.37 -2.56 20.28
CA LYS A 77 -4.83 -1.42 21.05
C LYS A 77 -5.16 -1.49 22.54
N HIS A 78 -6.39 -1.89 22.88
CA HIS A 78 -6.82 -1.99 24.28
C HIS A 78 -6.30 -3.24 24.98
N VAL A 79 -5.91 -4.27 24.24
CA VAL A 79 -5.28 -5.49 24.78
C VAL A 79 -3.77 -5.32 24.97
N VAL A 80 -3.06 -4.83 23.94
CA VAL A 80 -1.59 -4.75 23.94
C VAL A 80 -1.07 -3.54 24.72
N GLN A 81 -1.80 -2.42 24.64
CA GLN A 81 -1.52 -1.23 25.44
C GLN A 81 -0.10 -0.65 25.31
N GLU A 82 0.57 -0.88 24.17
CA GLU A 82 1.92 -0.34 23.92
C GLU A 82 1.87 1.20 23.76
N PRO A 83 2.75 1.95 24.44
CA PRO A 83 2.78 3.40 24.37
C PRO A 83 3.25 3.91 23.00
N ARG A 84 2.83 5.12 22.64
CA ARG A 84 3.36 5.85 21.46
C ARG A 84 4.80 6.33 21.70
N PRO A 85 5.60 6.53 20.63
CA PRO A 85 6.98 7.00 20.77
C PRO A 85 7.12 8.37 21.44
N CYS A 86 6.25 9.34 21.11
CA CYS A 86 6.22 10.64 21.79
C CYS A 86 4.87 10.82 22.49
N GLY A 87 4.85 10.80 23.83
CA GLY A 87 3.63 10.97 24.65
C GLY A 87 3.16 12.43 24.83
N GLY A 88 3.93 13.41 24.36
CA GLY A 88 3.76 14.83 24.65
C GLY A 88 3.33 15.78 23.51
N PRO A 89 3.64 15.54 22.21
CA PRO A 89 3.32 16.52 21.15
C PRO A 89 1.87 16.45 20.65
N HIS A 90 1.31 15.25 20.51
CA HIS A 90 0.07 15.03 19.77
C HIS A 90 -1.15 14.88 20.68
N VAL A 91 -1.54 15.96 21.36
CA VAL A 91 -2.68 16.00 22.30
C VAL A 91 -4.01 15.66 21.61
N ALA A 92 -4.11 15.91 20.29
CA ALA A 92 -5.30 15.61 19.48
C ALA A 92 -5.54 14.11 19.24
N VAL A 93 -4.58 13.23 19.58
CA VAL A 93 -4.73 11.80 19.31
C VAL A 93 -5.41 11.13 20.50
N GLY A 94 -6.70 10.82 20.33
CA GLY A 94 -7.60 10.35 21.41
C GLY A 94 -7.26 9.02 22.11
N THR A 95 -6.10 8.40 21.83
CA THR A 95 -5.61 7.20 22.55
C THR A 95 -4.11 7.27 22.77
N LYS A 96 -3.70 7.01 24.02
CA LYS A 96 -2.29 6.87 24.44
C LYS A 96 -1.59 5.63 23.85
N TYR A 97 -2.35 4.66 23.35
CA TYR A 97 -1.82 3.41 22.79
C TYR A 97 -1.51 3.55 21.29
N GLY A 98 -0.32 3.08 20.90
CA GLY A 98 0.23 3.21 19.55
C GLY A 98 0.18 1.93 18.71
N MET A 99 0.03 0.77 19.34
CA MET A 99 0.12 -0.54 18.68
C MET A 99 -1.24 -1.21 18.50
N PRO A 100 -1.61 -1.68 17.29
CA PRO A 100 -0.99 -1.41 15.99
C PRO A 100 -1.41 -0.05 15.40
N SER A 101 -0.65 0.49 14.46
CA SER A 101 -1.01 1.75 13.79
C SER A 101 -2.30 1.60 12.97
N SER A 102 -3.35 2.39 13.28
CA SER A 102 -4.64 2.34 12.55
C SER A 102 -4.50 2.76 11.09
N HIS A 103 -3.72 3.80 10.80
CA HIS A 103 -3.51 4.27 9.43
C HIS A 103 -2.83 3.22 8.57
N SER A 104 -1.80 2.56 9.12
CA SER A 104 -1.12 1.47 8.43
C SER A 104 -2.07 0.27 8.24
N GLN A 105 -2.74 -0.17 9.31
CA GLN A 105 -3.67 -1.29 9.23
C GLN A 105 -4.82 -1.07 8.25
N PHE A 106 -5.38 0.13 8.21
CA PHE A 106 -6.43 0.51 7.26
C PHE A 106 -5.93 0.46 5.81
N MET A 107 -4.80 1.12 5.52
CA MET A 107 -4.29 1.22 4.15
C MET A 107 -3.79 -0.13 3.62
N TRP A 108 -3.16 -0.94 4.45
CA TRP A 108 -2.75 -2.30 4.07
C TRP A 108 -3.95 -3.22 3.84
N PHE A 109 -5.01 -3.11 4.65
CA PHE A 109 -6.26 -3.81 4.36
C PHE A 109 -6.82 -3.40 3.00
N PHE A 110 -6.96 -2.08 2.76
CA PHE A 110 -7.51 -1.55 1.52
C PHE A 110 -6.71 -1.99 0.29
N SER A 111 -5.38 -1.87 0.33
CA SER A 111 -4.51 -2.20 -0.79
C SER A 111 -4.47 -3.71 -1.06
N VAL A 112 -4.38 -4.57 -0.03
CA VAL A 112 -4.38 -6.03 -0.20
C VAL A 112 -5.74 -6.52 -0.70
N TYR A 113 -6.84 -6.04 -0.13
CA TYR A 113 -8.18 -6.43 -0.59
C TYR A 113 -8.42 -5.99 -2.04
N SER A 114 -8.04 -4.76 -2.39
CA SER A 114 -8.16 -4.25 -3.77
C SER A 114 -7.33 -5.07 -4.74
N PHE A 115 -6.11 -5.45 -4.37
CA PHE A 115 -5.28 -6.35 -5.17
C PHE A 115 -5.97 -7.69 -5.41
N LEU A 116 -6.48 -8.34 -4.35
CA LEU A 116 -7.21 -9.60 -4.47
C LEU A 116 -8.44 -9.46 -5.37
N PHE A 117 -9.18 -8.35 -5.25
CA PHE A 117 -10.33 -8.07 -6.10
C PHE A 117 -9.93 -7.90 -7.59
N LEU A 118 -8.89 -7.11 -7.88
CA LEU A 118 -8.43 -6.86 -9.25
C LEU A 118 -7.88 -8.11 -9.94
N TYR A 119 -7.21 -9.01 -9.21
CA TYR A 119 -6.55 -10.19 -9.81
C TYR A 119 -7.39 -11.47 -9.75
N LEU A 120 -8.14 -11.69 -8.67
CA LEU A 120 -8.88 -12.93 -8.50
C LEU A 120 -10.34 -12.82 -8.93
N ARG A 121 -10.94 -11.63 -8.78
CA ARG A 121 -12.38 -11.45 -8.99
C ARG A 121 -12.73 -10.84 -10.33
N MET A 122 -12.01 -9.80 -10.75
CA MET A 122 -12.27 -9.10 -12.01
C MET A 122 -11.79 -9.95 -13.20
N HIS A 123 -12.69 -10.59 -13.94
CA HIS A 123 -12.32 -11.44 -15.07
C HIS A 123 -12.20 -10.62 -16.36
N GLN A 124 -11.20 -10.93 -17.20
CA GLN A 124 -10.92 -10.21 -18.44
C GLN A 124 -12.08 -10.31 -19.43
N THR A 125 -12.45 -9.19 -20.07
CA THR A 125 -13.38 -9.15 -21.21
C THR A 125 -12.55 -8.87 -22.47
N ASN A 126 -12.67 -9.74 -23.49
CA ASN A 126 -11.67 -9.85 -24.55
C ASN A 126 -11.79 -8.76 -25.63
N ASN A 127 -10.69 -8.00 -25.81
CA ASN A 127 -10.10 -7.54 -27.09
C ASN A 127 -8.81 -6.72 -26.84
N ALA A 128 -8.58 -6.20 -25.61
CA ALA A 128 -7.40 -5.41 -25.24
C ALA A 128 -6.62 -6.01 -24.04
N ARG A 129 -6.21 -7.29 -24.17
CA ARG A 129 -5.64 -8.07 -23.05
C ARG A 129 -4.43 -7.39 -22.37
N PHE A 130 -3.56 -6.75 -23.16
CA PHE A 130 -2.37 -6.08 -22.63
C PHE A 130 -2.71 -4.82 -21.82
N LEU A 131 -3.57 -3.95 -22.34
CA LEU A 131 -3.94 -2.70 -21.66
C LEU A 131 -4.69 -2.98 -20.35
N ASP A 132 -5.61 -3.94 -20.34
CA ASP A 132 -6.33 -4.34 -19.13
C ASP A 132 -5.38 -4.89 -18.05
N LEU A 133 -4.38 -5.69 -18.44
CA LEU A 133 -3.35 -6.17 -17.50
C LEU A 133 -2.48 -5.02 -17.00
N LEU A 134 -2.01 -4.16 -17.90
CA LEU A 134 -1.20 -2.99 -17.55
C LEU A 134 -1.92 -2.10 -16.54
N TRP A 135 -3.19 -1.77 -16.75
CA TRP A 135 -3.99 -0.98 -15.81
C TRP A 135 -4.12 -1.65 -14.45
N ARG A 136 -4.35 -2.97 -14.39
CA ARG A 136 -4.40 -3.71 -13.12
C ARG A 136 -3.07 -3.63 -12.37
N HIS A 137 -1.95 -3.78 -13.07
CA HIS A 137 -0.62 -3.66 -12.48
C HIS A 137 -0.34 -2.24 -11.99
N LEU A 138 -0.63 -1.22 -12.80
CA LEU A 138 -0.43 0.19 -12.43
C LEU A 138 -1.30 0.59 -11.23
N LEU A 139 -2.58 0.22 -11.21
CA LEU A 139 -3.47 0.47 -10.09
C LEU A 139 -2.97 -0.22 -8.81
N SER A 140 -2.57 -1.48 -8.92
CA SER A 140 -2.07 -2.24 -7.77
C SER A 140 -0.77 -1.68 -7.22
N LEU A 141 0.17 -1.31 -8.09
CA LEU A 141 1.42 -0.66 -7.69
C LEU A 141 1.17 0.71 -7.05
N GLY A 142 0.23 1.48 -7.60
CA GLY A 142 -0.21 2.76 -7.02
C GLY A 142 -0.77 2.58 -5.61
N LEU A 143 -1.68 1.62 -5.42
CA LEU A 143 -2.27 1.31 -4.10
C LEU A 143 -1.22 0.88 -3.07
N LEU A 144 -0.26 0.03 -3.47
CA LEU A 144 0.86 -0.36 -2.60
C LEU A 144 1.71 0.85 -2.25
N THR A 145 2.05 1.70 -3.23
CA THR A 145 2.85 2.90 -3.02
C THR A 145 2.19 3.84 -2.01
N VAL A 146 0.88 4.09 -2.14
CA VAL A 146 0.14 4.92 -1.19
C VAL A 146 0.12 4.28 0.20
N ALA A 147 -0.07 2.97 0.33
CA ALA A 147 -0.02 2.29 1.63
C ALA A 147 1.35 2.40 2.31
N PHE A 148 2.44 2.31 1.53
CA PHE A 148 3.80 2.54 2.02
C PHE A 148 4.01 4.00 2.44
N LEU A 149 3.62 4.97 1.63
CA LEU A 149 3.79 6.39 1.95
C LEU A 149 3.00 6.80 3.19
N VAL A 150 1.77 6.29 3.35
CA VAL A 150 0.97 6.51 4.58
C VAL A 150 1.61 5.84 5.79
N SER A 151 2.15 4.63 5.62
CA SER A 151 2.87 3.93 6.70
C SER A 151 4.13 4.70 7.12
N TYR A 152 4.90 5.17 6.14
CA TYR A 152 6.11 5.98 6.34
C TYR A 152 5.79 7.31 7.02
N SER A 153 4.71 8.00 6.61
CA SER A 153 4.32 9.27 7.22
C SER A 153 4.07 9.15 8.72
N ARG A 154 3.56 8.01 9.20
CA ARG A 154 3.34 7.77 10.64
C ARG A 154 4.62 7.66 11.44
N VAL A 155 5.69 7.14 10.84
CA VAL A 155 7.01 7.08 11.48
C VAL A 155 7.73 8.40 11.37
N TYR A 156 7.73 9.00 10.18
CA TYR A 156 8.39 10.28 9.91
C TYR A 156 7.84 11.41 10.79
N LEU A 157 6.50 11.48 10.94
CA LEU A 157 5.84 12.46 11.80
C LEU A 157 5.80 12.05 13.29
N LEU A 158 6.55 11.02 13.69
CA LEU A 158 6.71 10.58 15.09
C LEU A 158 5.44 10.12 15.81
N TYR A 159 4.37 9.79 15.08
CA TYR A 159 3.15 9.26 15.68
C TYR A 159 3.26 7.79 16.10
N HIS A 160 4.10 7.02 15.42
CA HIS A 160 4.26 5.57 15.60
C HIS A 160 5.70 5.13 15.38
N THR A 161 6.09 4.01 15.99
CA THR A 161 7.37 3.35 15.71
C THR A 161 7.27 2.47 14.45
N TRP A 162 8.42 2.08 13.90
CA TRP A 162 8.47 1.10 12.80
C TRP A 162 7.78 -0.23 13.14
N SER A 163 7.91 -0.72 14.38
CA SER A 163 7.22 -1.93 14.83
C SER A 163 5.70 -1.73 14.78
N GLN A 164 5.19 -0.64 15.35
CA GLN A 164 3.75 -0.35 15.39
C GLN A 164 3.12 -0.25 14.00
N VAL A 165 3.86 0.32 13.05
CA VAL A 165 3.45 0.40 11.65
C VAL A 165 3.50 -0.98 10.98
N LEU A 166 4.58 -1.73 11.16
CA LEU A 166 4.74 -3.08 10.58
C LEU A 166 3.64 -4.04 11.05
N TYR A 167 3.39 -4.12 12.36
CA TYR A 167 2.32 -4.96 12.91
C TYR A 167 0.92 -4.50 12.45
N GLY A 168 0.73 -3.19 12.27
CA GLY A 168 -0.48 -2.67 11.63
C GLY A 168 -0.64 -3.19 10.20
N GLY A 169 0.41 -3.11 9.39
CA GLY A 169 0.39 -3.63 8.02
C GLY A 169 0.12 -5.14 7.95
N ILE A 170 0.77 -5.93 8.81
CA ILE A 170 0.54 -7.38 8.90
C ILE A 170 -0.91 -7.68 9.30
N ALA A 171 -1.42 -7.05 10.37
CA ALA A 171 -2.79 -7.26 10.83
C ALA A 171 -3.81 -6.87 9.75
N GLY A 172 -3.58 -5.75 9.06
CA GLY A 172 -4.46 -5.27 7.99
C GLY A 172 -4.46 -6.19 6.77
N GLY A 173 -3.28 -6.66 6.35
CA GLY A 173 -3.13 -7.62 5.27
C GLY A 173 -3.80 -8.96 5.56
N LEU A 174 -3.61 -9.51 6.76
CA LEU A 174 -4.28 -10.75 7.19
C LEU A 174 -5.80 -10.59 7.25
N MET A 175 -6.27 -9.48 7.81
CA MET A 175 -7.70 -9.17 7.87
C MET A 175 -8.32 -9.02 6.47
N ALA A 176 -7.60 -8.42 5.52
CA ALA A 176 -8.05 -8.32 4.14
C ALA A 176 -8.18 -9.68 3.46
N VAL A 177 -7.19 -10.56 3.61
CA VAL A 177 -7.26 -11.93 3.07
C VAL A 177 -8.43 -12.69 3.68
N ALA A 178 -8.56 -12.66 5.01
CA ALA A 178 -9.65 -13.33 5.72
C ALA A 178 -11.03 -12.81 5.30
N TRP A 179 -11.21 -11.48 5.23
CA TRP A 179 -12.46 -10.86 4.83
C TRP A 179 -12.78 -11.10 3.35
N PHE A 180 -11.77 -11.14 2.48
CA PHE A 180 -11.95 -11.47 1.06
C PHE A 180 -12.45 -12.90 0.91
N VAL A 181 -11.81 -13.87 1.57
CA VAL A 181 -12.26 -15.28 1.55
C VAL A 181 -13.67 -15.41 2.11
N PHE A 182 -13.96 -14.77 3.25
CA PHE A 182 -15.31 -14.74 3.81
C PHE A 182 -16.33 -14.15 2.82
N THR A 183 -15.99 -13.05 2.17
CA THR A 183 -16.86 -12.44 1.17
C THR A 183 -17.12 -13.37 0.00
N GLN A 184 -16.08 -14.01 -0.56
CA GLN A 184 -16.25 -14.88 -1.73
C GLN A 184 -16.95 -16.20 -1.43
N GLU A 185 -16.64 -16.83 -0.30
CA GLU A 185 -17.13 -18.18 0.02
C GLU A 185 -18.45 -18.17 0.79
N VAL A 186 -18.71 -17.12 1.58
CA VAL A 186 -19.90 -17.03 2.43
C VAL A 186 -20.88 -15.98 1.92
N LEU A 187 -20.44 -14.75 1.69
CA LEU A 187 -21.36 -13.67 1.33
C LEU A 187 -21.84 -13.74 -0.13
N THR A 188 -20.95 -14.02 -1.08
CA THR A 188 -21.31 -14.09 -2.51
C THR A 188 -22.42 -15.11 -2.79
N PRO A 189 -22.44 -16.32 -2.22
CA PRO A 189 -23.58 -17.23 -2.34
C PRO A 189 -24.89 -16.72 -1.70
N LEU A 190 -24.80 -15.83 -0.71
CA LEU A 190 -25.94 -15.27 0.01
C LEU A 190 -26.45 -13.98 -0.63
N PHE A 191 -25.66 -13.29 -1.46
CA PHE A 191 -26.01 -12.02 -2.08
C PHE A 191 -27.34 -12.04 -2.85
N PRO A 192 -27.71 -13.08 -3.62
CA PRO A 192 -29.03 -13.13 -4.25
C PRO A 192 -30.19 -13.10 -3.25
N ARG A 193 -30.01 -13.72 -2.07
CA ARG A 193 -31.02 -13.70 -1.00
C ARG A 193 -31.07 -12.36 -0.29
N ILE A 194 -29.91 -11.76 -0.03
CA ILE A 194 -29.79 -10.44 0.61
C ILE A 194 -30.38 -9.36 -0.29
N ALA A 195 -30.15 -9.41 -1.60
CA ALA A 195 -30.72 -8.49 -2.57
C ALA A 195 -32.25 -8.57 -2.64
N ALA A 196 -32.84 -9.73 -2.34
CA ALA A 196 -34.27 -9.96 -2.32
C ALA A 196 -34.97 -9.52 -1.01
N TRP A 197 -34.23 -9.00 -0.02
CA TRP A 197 -34.85 -8.50 1.20
C TRP A 197 -35.64 -7.20 0.95
N PRO A 198 -36.75 -6.94 1.67
CA PRO A 198 -37.56 -5.74 1.47
C PRO A 198 -36.78 -4.43 1.62
N ILE A 199 -35.79 -4.42 2.52
CA ILE A 199 -34.92 -3.26 2.72
C ILE A 199 -33.96 -3.05 1.53
N SER A 200 -33.45 -4.14 0.96
CA SER A 200 -32.56 -4.11 -0.20
C SER A 200 -33.33 -3.66 -1.45
N GLU A 201 -34.56 -4.11 -1.60
CA GLU A 201 -35.47 -3.66 -2.66
C GLU A 201 -35.82 -2.17 -2.51
N PHE A 202 -36.15 -1.73 -1.28
CA PHE A 202 -36.41 -0.32 -0.98
C PHE A 202 -35.23 0.59 -1.35
N PHE A 203 -33.99 0.16 -1.03
CA PHE A 203 -32.79 0.92 -1.38
C PHE A 203 -32.28 0.66 -2.80
N LEU A 204 -32.90 -0.23 -3.58
CA LEU A 204 -32.47 -0.66 -4.91
C LEU A 204 -31.04 -1.21 -4.92
N ILE A 205 -30.69 -2.01 -3.91
CA ILE A 205 -29.39 -2.68 -3.79
C ILE A 205 -29.26 -3.74 -4.89
N ARG A 206 -28.10 -3.76 -5.54
CA ARG A 206 -27.81 -4.62 -6.70
C ARG A 206 -26.81 -5.70 -6.35
N ASP A 207 -27.00 -6.85 -6.99
CA ASP A 207 -26.06 -7.95 -7.00
C ASP A 207 -25.42 -8.07 -8.40
N THR A 208 -24.17 -7.61 -8.53
CA THR A 208 -23.36 -7.81 -9.74
C THR A 208 -22.42 -9.01 -9.66
N SER A 209 -22.66 -9.95 -8.73
CA SER A 209 -21.76 -11.07 -8.51
C SER A 209 -21.58 -11.98 -9.73
N LEU A 210 -22.56 -12.02 -10.63
CA LEU A 210 -22.47 -12.82 -11.86
C LEU A 210 -21.78 -12.08 -13.02
N ILE A 211 -21.50 -10.77 -12.87
CA ILE A 211 -20.89 -9.97 -13.95
C ILE A 211 -19.36 -9.97 -13.80
N PRO A 212 -18.60 -10.47 -14.80
CA PRO A 212 -17.15 -10.59 -14.72
C PRO A 212 -16.40 -9.25 -14.76
N ASN A 213 -16.92 -8.28 -15.52
CA ASN A 213 -16.39 -6.92 -15.63
C ASN A 213 -17.55 -5.92 -15.62
N VAL A 214 -17.85 -5.36 -14.44
CA VAL A 214 -18.96 -4.42 -14.25
C VAL A 214 -18.76 -3.13 -15.05
N LEU A 215 -17.53 -2.63 -15.16
CA LEU A 215 -17.23 -1.37 -15.85
C LEU A 215 -17.49 -1.50 -17.36
N TRP A 216 -17.04 -2.60 -17.97
CA TRP A 216 -17.30 -2.88 -19.39
C TRP A 216 -18.79 -3.13 -19.66
N PHE A 217 -19.47 -3.86 -18.78
CA PHE A 217 -20.89 -4.13 -18.91
C PHE A 217 -21.72 -2.84 -18.88
N GLU A 218 -21.43 -1.92 -17.96
CA GLU A 218 -22.10 -0.63 -17.89
C GLU A 218 -21.81 0.23 -19.13
N TYR A 219 -20.55 0.30 -19.56
CA TYR A 219 -20.16 1.04 -20.76
C TYR A 219 -20.92 0.57 -22.01
N THR A 220 -20.95 -0.74 -22.27
CA THR A 220 -21.60 -1.30 -23.46
C THR A 220 -23.13 -1.15 -23.44
N ARG A 221 -23.76 -1.14 -22.25
CA ARG A 221 -25.19 -0.88 -22.09
C ARG A 221 -25.54 0.58 -22.40
N VAL A 222 -24.72 1.53 -21.94
CA VAL A 222 -24.93 2.96 -22.19
C VAL A 222 -24.59 3.33 -23.64
N ALA A 223 -23.50 2.78 -24.19
CA ALA A 223 -23.05 3.05 -25.55
C ALA A 223 -23.90 2.37 -26.64
N GLY A 224 -24.84 1.49 -26.27
CA GLY A 224 -25.68 0.75 -27.22
C GLY A 224 -24.91 -0.29 -28.05
N THR A 225 -23.66 -0.58 -27.72
CA THR A 225 -22.77 -1.50 -28.45
C THR A 225 -22.79 -2.94 -27.89
N GLY A 226 -23.48 -3.16 -26.77
CA GLY A 226 -23.70 -4.50 -26.22
C GLY A 226 -24.78 -5.29 -26.98
N PRO A 227 -24.79 -6.63 -26.89
CA PRO A 227 -25.86 -7.44 -27.47
C PRO A 227 -27.21 -7.02 -26.89
N GLN A 228 -28.08 -6.47 -27.75
CA GLN A 228 -29.47 -6.19 -27.42
C GLN A 228 -30.16 -7.51 -27.07
N PRO A 229 -30.92 -7.62 -25.97
CA PRO A 229 -31.73 -8.80 -25.73
C PRO A 229 -32.75 -8.90 -26.85
N ARG A 230 -32.52 -9.83 -27.79
CA ARG A 230 -33.49 -10.17 -28.83
C ARG A 230 -34.62 -10.93 -28.14
N GLY A 231 -35.67 -10.21 -27.79
CA GLY A 231 -36.97 -10.74 -27.40
C GLY A 231 -37.11 -11.04 -25.90
N GLY A 232 -38.12 -10.40 -25.29
CA GLY A 232 -38.76 -10.82 -24.04
C GLY A 232 -37.91 -10.69 -22.78
N CYS A 233 -38.52 -10.23 -21.70
CA CYS A 233 -38.00 -10.33 -20.34
C CYS A 233 -37.90 -11.82 -19.93
N ALA A 234 -36.88 -12.52 -20.41
CA ALA A 234 -36.46 -13.80 -19.87
C ALA A 234 -35.08 -13.60 -19.24
N ALA A 235 -35.02 -13.76 -17.92
CA ALA A 235 -33.75 -13.85 -17.21
C ALA A 235 -32.90 -14.95 -17.88
N PRO A 236 -31.64 -14.70 -18.25
CA PRO A 236 -30.81 -15.73 -18.82
C PRO A 236 -30.72 -16.88 -17.82
N ALA A 237 -31.06 -18.08 -18.28
CA ALA A 237 -31.01 -19.30 -17.50
C ALA A 237 -29.64 -19.41 -16.80
N LEU A 238 -29.70 -19.77 -15.51
CA LEU A 238 -28.57 -20.05 -14.62
C LEU A 238 -27.71 -21.20 -15.17
N GLY A 239 -26.95 -20.94 -16.22
CA GLY A 239 -25.81 -21.74 -16.63
C GLY A 239 -24.64 -21.39 -15.74
N GLY A 240 -24.23 -22.32 -14.88
CA GLY A 240 -23.16 -22.13 -13.91
C GLY A 240 -21.88 -21.63 -14.55
N PHE A 241 -21.60 -20.33 -14.39
CA PHE A 241 -20.26 -19.81 -14.60
C PHE A 241 -19.32 -20.45 -13.59
N PRO A 242 -18.12 -20.92 -14.00
CA PRO A 242 -17.20 -21.57 -13.09
C PRO A 242 -16.86 -20.60 -11.96
N ARG A 243 -17.25 -20.95 -10.72
CA ARG A 243 -16.74 -20.30 -9.51
C ARG A 243 -15.22 -20.29 -9.64
N ALA A 244 -14.61 -19.11 -9.50
CA ALA A 244 -13.17 -19.00 -9.38
C ALA A 244 -12.74 -19.70 -8.10
N ARG A 245 -12.46 -21.00 -8.18
CA ARG A 245 -11.87 -21.78 -7.10
C ARG A 245 -10.46 -21.26 -6.93
N LEU A 246 -10.14 -20.71 -5.76
CA LEU A 246 -8.79 -20.26 -5.39
C LEU A 246 -7.79 -21.38 -5.71
N SER A 247 -6.99 -21.21 -6.77
CA SER A 247 -5.92 -22.16 -7.10
C SER A 247 -4.67 -21.84 -6.28
N PRO A 248 -3.94 -22.83 -5.74
CA PRO A 248 -2.75 -22.61 -4.91
C PRO A 248 -1.65 -21.76 -5.58
N ARG A 249 -1.63 -21.70 -6.92
CA ARG A 249 -0.60 -20.99 -7.70
C ARG A 249 -0.68 -19.46 -7.55
N HIS A 250 -1.86 -18.89 -7.29
CA HIS A 250 -2.02 -17.45 -7.06
C HIS A 250 -1.59 -17.04 -5.63
N PHE A 251 -1.57 -17.99 -4.69
CA PHE A 251 -1.19 -17.76 -3.29
C PHE A 251 0.34 -17.69 -3.10
N SER A 252 1.10 -18.47 -3.87
CA SER A 252 2.59 -18.46 -3.79
C SER A 252 3.22 -17.15 -4.26
N PHE A 253 2.65 -16.45 -5.24
CA PHE A 253 3.18 -15.14 -5.67
C PHE A 253 3.02 -14.08 -4.55
N PHE A 254 1.92 -14.16 -3.80
CA PHE A 254 1.62 -13.26 -2.68
C PHE A 254 2.52 -13.51 -1.46
N LEU A 255 2.77 -14.78 -1.10
CA LEU A 255 3.68 -15.12 0.00
C LEU A 255 5.12 -14.66 -0.28
N SER A 256 5.60 -14.79 -1.52
CA SER A 256 6.95 -14.35 -1.88
C SER A 256 7.12 -12.84 -1.76
N PHE A 257 6.11 -12.05 -2.17
CA PHE A 257 6.15 -10.60 -2.03
C PHE A 257 6.11 -10.18 -0.54
N PHE A 258 5.31 -10.85 0.29
CA PHE A 258 5.24 -10.57 1.73
C PHE A 258 6.49 -11.04 2.51
N ALA A 259 7.11 -12.16 2.10
CA ALA A 259 8.34 -12.68 2.70
C ALA A 259 9.55 -11.77 2.48
N PHE A 260 9.60 -11.04 1.36
CA PHE A 260 10.60 -10.00 1.13
C PHE A 260 10.52 -8.85 2.14
N PHE A 261 9.35 -8.59 2.76
CA PHE A 261 9.18 -7.52 3.76
C PHE A 261 9.36 -7.99 5.22
N THR A 262 9.42 -9.30 5.49
CA THR A 262 9.88 -9.83 6.80
C THR A 262 11.40 -9.80 6.96
N ALA A 263 12.16 -9.59 5.88
CA ALA A 263 13.59 -9.37 5.93
C ALA A 263 13.89 -7.89 6.26
N ALA A 264 13.77 -7.51 7.53
CA ALA A 264 14.35 -6.25 8.01
C ALA A 264 15.88 -6.27 7.80
N PRO A 265 16.53 -5.13 7.51
CA PRO A 265 17.98 -5.07 7.51
C PRO A 265 18.47 -5.37 8.94
N ALA A 266 19.30 -6.40 9.07
CA ALA A 266 19.99 -6.71 10.30
C ALA A 266 20.73 -5.46 10.79
N ALA A 267 20.36 -5.00 11.99
CA ALA A 267 21.06 -3.92 12.66
C ALA A 267 22.53 -4.34 12.86
N TYR A 268 23.44 -3.68 12.14
CA TYR A 268 24.87 -3.82 12.35
C TYR A 268 25.23 -3.09 13.66
N GLY A 269 25.23 -3.83 14.76
CA GLY A 269 25.67 -3.38 16.07
C GLY A 269 26.89 -4.18 16.52
N GLY A 270 28.08 -3.60 16.38
CA GLY A 270 29.33 -4.15 16.88
C GLY A 270 30.23 -3.01 17.36
N SER A 271 30.12 -2.71 18.65
CA SER A 271 30.89 -1.69 19.36
C SER A 271 32.35 -2.10 19.53
N GLN A 272 33.29 -1.20 19.24
CA GLN A 272 34.55 -1.16 19.99
C GLN A 272 34.97 0.29 20.23
N ALA A 273 34.71 0.76 21.45
CA ALA A 273 35.30 1.98 21.98
C ALA A 273 36.75 1.70 22.42
N ARG A 274 37.71 2.51 21.95
CA ARG A 274 38.94 2.78 22.70
C ARG A 274 39.60 4.08 22.22
N GLY A 275 39.71 5.03 23.15
CA GLY A 275 40.89 5.90 23.27
C GLY A 275 40.87 7.23 22.49
N ARG A 276 40.59 8.32 23.22
CA ARG A 276 41.20 9.64 22.95
C ARG A 276 42.73 9.48 22.86
N ILE A 277 43.40 10.20 21.95
CA ILE A 277 44.65 10.95 22.19
C ILE A 277 45.00 11.84 20.98
N ARG A 278 45.19 13.13 21.31
CA ARG A 278 46.03 14.20 20.73
C ARG A 278 46.18 14.40 19.21
N VAL A 279 45.76 15.61 18.84
CA VAL A 279 46.44 16.50 17.88
C VAL A 279 47.90 16.72 18.29
N VAL A 280 48.83 16.45 17.38
CA VAL A 280 50.18 17.07 17.33
C VAL A 280 50.54 17.28 15.86
N ALA A 281 50.81 18.52 15.49
CA ALA A 281 51.48 18.92 14.26
C ALA A 281 52.94 19.23 14.59
N VAL A 282 53.88 18.52 13.95
CA VAL A 282 55.34 18.80 13.77
C VAL A 282 55.73 17.86 12.61
N GLY A 283 56.51 18.17 11.58
CA GLY A 283 57.43 19.25 11.24
C GLY A 283 58.38 18.66 10.18
N LEU A 284 58.82 19.50 9.25
CA LEU A 284 59.72 19.22 8.12
C LEU A 284 61.03 18.50 8.49
N HIS A 285 61.53 17.62 7.61
CA HIS A 285 62.96 17.61 7.24
C HIS A 285 63.25 16.92 5.88
N GLN A 286 64.04 17.62 5.06
CA GLN A 286 64.66 17.22 3.78
C GLN A 286 65.77 16.15 3.94
N SER A 287 66.07 15.37 2.89
CA SER A 287 67.28 15.56 2.02
C SER A 287 67.54 14.42 0.99
N HIS A 288 67.69 14.83 -0.30
CA HIS A 288 68.57 14.40 -1.43
C HIS A 288 69.29 13.01 -1.44
N SER A 289 69.50 12.28 -2.56
CA SER A 289 70.07 12.69 -3.87
C SER A 289 70.11 11.57 -4.97
N ASN A 290 69.89 12.00 -6.22
CA ASN A 290 70.41 11.68 -7.58
C ASN A 290 71.01 10.32 -8.05
N ALA A 291 70.54 9.88 -9.24
CA ALA A 291 71.26 9.56 -10.52
C ALA A 291 70.35 8.62 -11.37
N GLY A 292 70.08 8.74 -12.68
CA GLY A 292 70.69 9.43 -13.82
C GLY A 292 71.03 8.40 -14.92
N SER A 293 70.19 8.23 -15.97
CA SER A 293 70.56 7.96 -17.39
C SER A 293 69.41 7.37 -18.25
N GLU A 294 69.07 8.10 -19.32
CA GLU A 294 68.42 7.66 -20.59
C GLU A 294 69.55 7.31 -21.62
N PRO A 295 69.35 7.02 -22.94
CA PRO A 295 68.13 6.88 -23.77
C PRO A 295 68.17 5.71 -24.81
N ARG A 296 67.09 5.48 -25.59
CA ARG A 296 67.12 5.41 -27.09
C ARG A 296 65.75 5.14 -27.75
N LEU A 297 65.60 5.75 -28.94
CA LEU A 297 64.41 5.98 -29.77
C LEU A 297 64.23 4.98 -30.94
N ARG A 298 62.94 4.67 -31.24
CA ARG A 298 62.26 4.46 -32.56
C ARG A 298 62.70 3.31 -33.51
N PRO A 299 61.91 2.90 -34.54
CA PRO A 299 60.70 3.55 -35.12
C PRO A 299 59.47 2.65 -35.41
N THR A 300 58.35 3.33 -35.68
CA THR A 300 57.11 2.86 -36.33
C THR A 300 57.27 2.67 -37.84
N PRO A 301 56.42 1.84 -38.50
CA PRO A 301 55.86 2.25 -39.78
C PRO A 301 54.34 2.02 -39.93
N GLN A 302 53.69 3.11 -40.35
CA GLN A 302 52.60 3.32 -41.32
C GLN A 302 51.56 2.24 -41.68
N LEU A 303 50.31 2.62 -41.42
CA LEU A 303 49.04 2.53 -42.16
C LEU A 303 49.00 1.89 -43.57
N THR A 304 48.00 1.02 -43.83
CA THR A 304 47.28 0.97 -45.12
C THR A 304 45.85 0.42 -44.92
N ALA A 305 44.86 1.18 -45.38
CA ALA A 305 43.46 0.78 -45.49
C ALA A 305 43.18 0.24 -46.91
N MET A 306 42.22 -0.68 -47.07
CA MET A 306 41.50 -0.95 -48.34
C MET A 306 40.22 -1.79 -48.04
N PRO A 307 39.23 -1.85 -48.97
CA PRO A 307 37.80 -1.73 -48.67
C PRO A 307 36.99 -3.02 -48.86
N ASP A 308 35.72 -2.95 -48.46
CA ASP A 308 34.68 -3.99 -48.58
C ASP A 308 34.34 -4.36 -50.03
N PRO A 309 33.99 -5.63 -50.30
CA PRO A 309 33.11 -6.06 -51.38
C PRO A 309 31.64 -6.20 -50.95
#